data_AF-A0A6D1SFQ7-F1
#
_entry.id   AF-A0A6D1SFQ7-F1
#
_cell.length_a   1.000
_cell.length_b   1.000
_cell.length_c   1.000
_cell.angle_alpha   90.00
_cell.angle_beta   90.00
_cell.angle_gamma   90.00
#
_symmetry.space_group_name_H-M   'P 1'
#
loop_
_entity.id
_entity.type
_entity.pdbx_description
1 polymer ?
#
loop_
_entity_poly.entity_id
_entity_poly.type
_entity_poly.pdbx_seq_one_letter_code
_entity_poly.pdbx_strand_id
1 'polypeptide(L)'
;MKFILLTSLIGLFLSPAWAGTAVKLSCSLRQSVTISRFHYKLSTMKWGDHFQVASGMKQAQTKSHVPFRITSFQNGDDLVFFPDSNEYFFFYSGMATPDRCVVQETYTYPITQLPFYKKPAK
;
A
#
# COMPACT_ATOMS: atom_id res chain seq x y z
N MET A 1 0.00 -34.42 25.96
CA MET A 1 1.02 -33.64 25.20
C MET A 1 1.02 -33.90 23.69
N LYS A 2 0.83 -35.12 23.19
CA LYS A 2 0.79 -35.42 21.73
C LYS A 2 -0.32 -34.70 20.95
N PHE A 3 -1.51 -34.53 21.52
CA PHE A 3 -2.64 -33.88 20.83
C PHE A 3 -2.47 -32.37 20.63
N ILE A 4 -1.69 -31.69 21.49
CA ILE A 4 -1.45 -30.24 21.41
C ILE A 4 -0.46 -29.91 20.27
N LEU A 5 0.46 -30.83 19.96
CA LEU A 5 1.35 -30.69 18.81
C LEU A 5 0.63 -30.87 17.47
N LEU A 6 -0.36 -31.77 17.40
CA LEU A 6 -1.14 -31.99 16.18
C LEU A 6 -2.04 -30.80 15.83
N THR A 7 -2.63 -30.14 16.82
CA THR A 7 -3.51 -28.97 16.58
C THR A 7 -2.73 -27.72 16.13
N SER A 8 -1.48 -27.56 16.56
CA SER A 8 -0.58 -26.48 16.12
C SER A 8 -0.22 -26.60 14.63
N LEU A 9 -0.05 -27.82 14.11
CA LEU A 9 0.37 -28.04 12.73
C LEU A 9 -0.74 -27.78 11.70
N ILE A 10 -2.01 -27.91 12.10
CA ILE A 10 -3.17 -27.67 11.22
C ILE A 10 -3.41 -26.16 11.00
N GLY A 11 -3.04 -25.31 11.96
CA GLY A 11 -3.26 -23.85 11.89
C GLY A 11 -2.39 -23.13 10.84
N LEU A 12 -1.23 -23.68 10.48
CA LEU A 12 -0.30 -23.04 9.54
C LEU A 12 -0.79 -23.04 8.09
N PHE A 13 -1.66 -23.96 7.71
CA PHE A 13 -2.18 -24.08 6.34
C PHE A 13 -3.32 -23.11 6.01
N LEU A 14 -3.81 -22.33 7.00
CA LEU A 14 -4.93 -21.41 6.84
C LEU A 14 -4.52 -19.94 6.73
N SER A 15 -3.24 -19.65 6.46
CA SER A 15 -2.84 -18.27 6.15
C SER A 15 -3.59 -17.82 4.89
N PRO A 16 -4.53 -16.86 4.97
CA PRO A 16 -5.26 -16.43 3.77
C PRO A 16 -4.25 -15.90 2.77
N ALA A 17 -4.50 -16.09 1.47
CA ALA A 17 -3.87 -15.23 0.48
C ALA A 17 -4.49 -13.84 0.66
N TRP A 18 -3.72 -12.87 1.14
CA TRP A 18 -4.21 -11.50 1.25
C TRP A 18 -3.94 -10.79 -0.06
N ALA A 19 -4.99 -10.34 -0.72
CA ALA A 19 -4.84 -9.43 -1.84
C ALA A 19 -4.31 -8.07 -1.39
N GLY A 20 -3.46 -7.48 -2.22
CA GLY A 20 -3.13 -6.07 -2.06
C GLY A 20 -4.37 -5.20 -2.23
N THR A 21 -4.34 -4.00 -1.67
CA THR A 21 -5.37 -2.98 -1.88
C THR A 21 -4.80 -1.84 -2.70
N ALA A 22 -5.66 -1.07 -3.34
CA ALA A 22 -5.29 0.15 -4.03
C ALA A 22 -6.30 1.25 -3.78
N VAL A 23 -5.80 2.48 -3.73
CA VAL A 23 -6.62 3.69 -3.78
C VAL A 23 -6.20 4.49 -5.00
N LYS A 24 -7.19 4.91 -5.80
CA LYS A 24 -7.01 5.85 -6.90
C LYS A 24 -7.35 7.24 -6.38
N LEU A 25 -6.41 8.15 -6.55
CA LEU A 25 -6.44 9.52 -6.06
C LEU A 25 -6.43 10.49 -7.24
N SER A 26 -7.19 11.57 -7.11
CA SER A 26 -7.11 12.76 -7.95
C SER A 26 -6.36 13.84 -7.21
N CYS A 27 -5.13 14.14 -7.62
CA CYS A 27 -4.29 15.20 -7.08
C CYS A 27 -4.17 16.34 -8.11
N SER A 28 -3.92 17.58 -7.68
CA SER A 28 -3.84 18.74 -8.58
C SER A 28 -2.66 18.64 -9.55
N LEU A 29 -1.50 18.17 -9.06
CA LEU A 29 -0.26 18.12 -9.86
C LEU A 29 -0.12 16.81 -10.66
N ARG A 30 -0.20 15.66 -9.99
CA ARG A 30 -0.06 14.34 -10.65
C ARG A 30 -1.35 13.81 -11.29
N GLN A 31 -2.45 14.55 -11.20
CA GLN A 31 -3.78 14.13 -11.69
C GLN A 31 -4.18 12.78 -11.09
N SER A 32 -4.27 11.72 -11.89
CA SER A 32 -4.64 10.38 -11.43
C SER A 32 -3.43 9.61 -10.90
N VAL A 33 -3.42 9.35 -9.60
CA VAL A 33 -2.39 8.57 -8.91
C VAL A 33 -3.00 7.32 -8.30
N THR A 34 -2.45 6.15 -8.58
CA THR A 34 -2.83 4.89 -7.92
C THR A 34 -1.77 4.53 -6.89
N ILE A 35 -2.20 4.38 -5.64
CA ILE A 35 -1.37 3.95 -4.52
C ILE A 35 -1.79 2.54 -4.14
N SER A 36 -0.90 1.59 -4.33
CA SER A 36 -1.12 0.19 -4.02
C SER A 36 -0.39 -0.20 -2.74
N ARG A 37 -1.02 -1.04 -1.93
CA ARG A 37 -0.51 -1.50 -0.64
C ARG A 37 -0.57 -3.02 -0.60
N PHE A 38 0.56 -3.63 -0.30
CA PHE A 38 0.72 -5.07 -0.26
C PHE A 38 1.24 -5.51 1.11
N HIS A 39 1.24 -6.83 1.33
CA HIS A 39 1.87 -7.42 2.52
C HIS A 39 3.35 -7.08 2.60
N TYR A 40 3.92 -7.30 3.78
CA TYR A 40 5.34 -7.07 4.07
C TYR A 40 5.79 -5.62 3.90
N LYS A 41 4.88 -4.67 4.20
CA LYS A 41 5.14 -3.22 4.16
C LYS A 41 5.63 -2.76 2.79
N LEU A 42 5.05 -3.30 1.71
CA LEU A 42 5.31 -2.85 0.36
C LEU A 42 4.21 -1.87 -0.08
N SER A 43 4.60 -0.75 -0.66
CA SER A 43 3.67 0.16 -1.32
C SER A 43 4.21 0.58 -2.68
N THR A 44 3.31 0.86 -3.61
CA THR A 44 3.68 1.33 -4.95
C THR A 44 2.85 2.54 -5.33
N MET A 45 3.39 3.36 -6.22
CA MET A 45 2.72 4.51 -6.78
C MET A 45 2.83 4.48 -8.31
N LYS A 46 1.70 4.64 -8.99
CA LYS A 46 1.63 4.80 -10.45
C LYS A 46 0.88 6.08 -10.80
N TRP A 47 1.42 6.87 -11.73
CA TRP A 47 0.74 8.02 -12.35
C TRP A 47 1.30 8.19 -13.76
N GLY A 48 0.44 8.42 -14.76
CA GLY A 48 0.85 8.38 -16.17
C GLY A 48 1.71 7.15 -16.48
N ASP A 49 2.87 7.39 -17.09
CA ASP A 49 3.87 6.37 -17.44
C ASP A 49 4.93 6.11 -16.35
N HIS A 50 4.77 6.70 -15.16
CA HIS A 50 5.70 6.54 -14.07
C HIS A 50 5.24 5.48 -13.06
N PHE A 51 6.21 4.83 -12.43
CA PHE A 51 5.99 3.83 -11.40
C PHE A 51 7.10 3.89 -10.35
N GLN A 52 6.74 3.80 -9.07
CA GLN A 52 7.69 3.75 -7.96
C GLN A 52 7.25 2.78 -6.86
N VAL A 53 8.23 2.35 -6.07
CA VAL A 53 8.07 1.46 -4.91
C VAL A 53 8.53 2.19 -3.65
N ALA A 54 7.86 1.93 -2.53
CA ALA A 54 8.15 2.48 -1.21
C ALA A 54 8.06 1.41 -0.12
N SER A 55 8.75 1.65 1.01
CA SER A 55 8.68 0.78 2.20
C SER A 55 7.40 1.02 3.02
N GLY A 56 6.24 0.83 2.38
CA GLY A 56 4.98 0.73 3.10
C GLY A 56 4.56 2.02 3.80
N MET A 57 3.70 1.89 4.80
CA MET A 57 3.20 3.01 5.59
C MET A 57 3.84 3.00 6.97
N LYS A 58 4.36 4.15 7.40
CA LYS A 58 4.75 4.43 8.78
C LYS A 58 3.62 5.18 9.48
N GLN A 59 3.37 4.85 10.74
CA GLN A 59 2.39 5.57 11.57
C GLN A 59 3.10 6.68 12.33
N ALA A 60 2.46 7.83 12.44
CA ALA A 60 2.97 9.00 13.15
C ALA A 60 1.79 9.84 13.66
N GLN A 61 2.10 10.93 14.37
CA GLN A 61 1.10 11.86 14.90
C GLN A 61 1.59 13.30 14.76
N THR A 62 0.66 14.24 14.57
CA THR A 62 0.98 15.68 14.59
C THR A 62 1.34 16.13 16.01
N LYS A 63 1.85 17.37 16.16
CA LYS A 63 2.10 17.97 17.49
C LYS A 63 0.84 18.05 18.36
N SER A 64 -0.33 18.11 17.73
CA SER A 64 -1.64 18.10 18.40
C SER A 64 -2.21 16.70 18.56
N HIS A 65 -1.38 15.65 18.46
CA HIS A 65 -1.74 14.24 18.61
C HIS A 65 -2.75 13.69 17.58
N VAL A 66 -2.87 14.33 16.42
CA VAL A 66 -3.72 13.80 15.34
C VAL A 66 -2.95 12.69 14.62
N PRO A 67 -3.46 11.45 14.56
CA PRO A 67 -2.78 10.34 13.90
C PRO A 67 -2.78 10.50 12.38
N PHE A 68 -1.65 10.14 11.77
CA PHE A 68 -1.52 10.05 10.33
C PHE A 68 -0.62 8.89 9.93
N ARG A 69 -0.68 8.54 8.65
CA ARG A 69 0.17 7.51 8.06
C ARG A 69 0.92 8.12 6.89
N ILE A 70 2.21 7.83 6.77
CA ILE A 70 3.08 8.37 5.74
C ILE A 70 3.73 7.25 4.92
N THR A 71 3.75 7.42 3.60
CA THR A 71 4.51 6.59 2.67
C THR A 71 5.51 7.48 1.94
N SER A 72 6.80 7.23 2.16
CA SER A 72 7.90 7.97 1.54
C SER A 72 8.42 7.23 0.31
N PHE A 73 8.44 7.93 -0.82
CA PHE A 73 8.89 7.41 -2.11
C PHE A 73 10.34 7.80 -2.39
N GLN A 74 11.00 7.06 -3.28
CA GLN A 74 12.44 7.22 -3.54
C GLN A 74 12.78 8.56 -4.20
N ASN A 75 11.83 9.18 -4.92
CA ASN A 75 12.00 10.52 -5.47
C ASN A 75 11.84 11.65 -4.42
N GLY A 76 11.71 11.31 -3.13
CA GLY A 76 11.54 12.29 -2.05
C GLY A 76 10.11 12.81 -1.88
N ASP A 77 9.15 12.23 -2.59
CA ASP A 77 7.74 12.52 -2.37
C ASP A 77 7.21 11.77 -1.13
N ASP A 78 6.30 12.40 -0.40
CA ASP A 78 5.59 11.77 0.71
C ASP A 78 4.08 11.81 0.46
N LEU A 79 3.43 10.65 0.58
CA LEU A 79 1.97 10.56 0.67
C LEU A 79 1.56 10.44 2.13
N VAL A 80 0.78 11.40 2.61
CA VAL A 80 0.22 11.43 3.96
C VAL A 80 -1.27 11.11 3.90
N PHE A 81 -1.71 10.21 4.77
CA PHE A 81 -3.10 9.81 4.95
C PHE A 81 -3.54 10.05 6.39
N PHE A 82 -4.59 10.84 6.57
CA PHE A 82 -5.27 11.04 7.85
C PHE A 82 -6.46 10.07 7.93
N PRO A 83 -6.38 9.00 8.72
CA PRO A 83 -7.44 7.99 8.78
C PRO A 83 -8.77 8.53 9.31
N ASP A 84 -8.72 9.45 10.26
CA ASP A 84 -9.91 9.93 10.96
C ASP A 84 -10.79 10.82 10.07
N SER A 85 -10.17 11.65 9.22
CA SER A 85 -10.87 12.49 8.23
C SER A 85 -10.96 11.85 6.85
N ASN A 86 -10.34 10.69 6.64
CA ASN A 86 -10.17 10.03 5.35
C ASN A 86 -9.53 10.96 4.28
N GLU A 87 -8.54 11.76 4.68
CA GLU A 87 -7.91 12.75 3.80
C GLU A 87 -6.51 12.33 3.36
N TYR A 88 -6.21 12.62 2.08
CA TYR A 88 -4.92 12.37 1.47
C TYR A 88 -4.24 13.69 1.10
N PHE A 89 -2.98 13.81 1.47
CA PHE A 89 -2.13 14.94 1.12
C PHE A 89 -0.83 14.42 0.49
N PHE A 90 -0.46 15.04 -0.61
CA PHE A 90 0.77 14.72 -1.33
C PHE A 90 1.78 15.85 -1.13
N PHE A 91 2.93 15.51 -0.56
CA PHE A 91 4.05 16.43 -0.37
C PHE A 91 5.07 16.13 -1.46
N TYR A 92 5.14 17.00 -2.47
CA TYR A 92 6.09 16.84 -3.55
C TYR A 92 7.48 17.34 -3.14
N SER A 93 8.51 16.59 -3.49
CA SER A 93 9.88 16.98 -3.20
C SER A 93 10.19 18.38 -3.76
N GLY A 94 10.71 19.27 -2.92
CA GLY A 94 11.06 20.65 -3.28
C GLY A 94 9.88 21.64 -3.29
N MET A 95 8.66 21.23 -2.96
CA MET A 95 7.50 22.12 -2.88
C MET A 95 7.09 22.41 -1.42
N ALA A 96 6.75 23.66 -1.13
CA ALA A 96 6.37 24.09 0.22
C ALA A 96 4.91 23.76 0.58
N THR A 97 4.02 23.76 -0.42
CA THR A 97 2.57 23.55 -0.23
C THR A 97 2.18 22.13 -0.60
N PRO A 98 1.55 21.36 0.31
CA PRO A 98 1.03 20.04 -0.03
C PRO A 98 -0.20 20.13 -0.93
N ASP A 99 -0.40 19.09 -1.73
CA ASP A 99 -1.54 18.93 -2.63
C ASP A 99 -2.57 18.00 -2.01
N ARG A 100 -3.79 18.49 -1.81
CA ARG A 100 -4.89 17.68 -1.27
C ARG A 100 -5.47 16.81 -2.38
N CYS A 101 -5.41 15.49 -2.20
CA CYS A 101 -5.94 14.55 -3.17
C CYS A 101 -7.34 14.06 -2.78
N VAL A 102 -8.18 13.86 -3.78
CA VAL A 102 -9.54 13.32 -3.63
C VAL A 102 -9.54 11.84 -3.98
N VAL A 103 -10.16 11.00 -3.14
CA VAL A 103 -10.34 9.58 -3.46
C VAL A 103 -11.33 9.44 -4.61
N GLN A 104 -10.88 8.83 -5.71
CA GLN A 104 -11.74 8.47 -6.83
C GLN A 104 -12.31 7.06 -6.67
N GLU A 105 -11.46 6.13 -6.22
CA GLU A 105 -11.81 4.72 -6.14
C GLU A 105 -10.94 4.03 -5.09
N THR A 106 -11.49 2.99 -4.44
CA THR A 106 -10.72 2.05 -3.63
C THR A 106 -11.09 0.65 -4.04
N TYR A 107 -10.10 -0.21 -4.28
CA TYR A 107 -10.32 -1.57 -4.73
C TYR A 107 -9.28 -2.55 -4.16
N THR A 108 -9.64 -3.83 -4.17
CA THR A 108 -8.76 -4.94 -3.80
C THR A 108 -8.31 -5.64 -5.06
N TYR A 109 -7.00 -5.93 -5.18
CA TYR A 109 -6.49 -6.68 -6.33
C TYR A 109 -7.06 -8.10 -6.34
N PRO A 110 -7.37 -8.68 -7.51
CA PRO A 110 -7.80 -10.07 -7.56
C PRO A 110 -6.67 -10.98 -7.08
N ILE A 111 -6.99 -11.91 -6.17
CA ILE A 111 -6.08 -13.00 -5.82
C ILE A 111 -6.05 -13.93 -7.04
N THR A 112 -4.89 -14.10 -7.65
CA THR A 112 -4.70 -15.04 -8.76
C THR A 112 -3.69 -16.11 -8.39
N GLN A 113 -3.92 -17.32 -8.88
CA GLN A 113 -2.91 -18.38 -8.79
C GLN A 113 -1.84 -18.12 -9.85
N LEU A 114 -0.60 -17.96 -9.42
CA LEU A 114 0.51 -17.80 -10.35
C LEU A 114 0.73 -19.12 -11.12
N PRO A 115 0.89 -19.08 -12.46
CA PRO A 115 1.16 -20.28 -13.21
C PRO A 115 2.52 -20.87 -12.80
N PHE A 116 2.57 -22.17 -12.55
CA PHE A 116 3.84 -22.88 -12.39
C PHE A 116 4.46 -23.10 -13.77
N TYR A 117 5.62 -22.52 -14.01
CA TYR A 117 6.42 -22.87 -15.18
C TYR A 117 6.99 -24.27 -15.01
N LYS A 118 6.37 -25.27 -15.66
CA LYS A 118 6.99 -26.60 -15.78
C LYS A 118 8.15 -26.49 -16.75
N LYS A 119 9.36 -26.81 -16.29
CA LYS A 119 10.52 -26.95 -17.17
C LYS A 119 10.19 -28.05 -18.20
N PRO A 120 10.44 -27.85 -19.51
CA PRO A 120 10.25 -28.93 -20.48
C PRO A 120 11.07 -30.15 -20.06
N ALA A 121 10.49 -31.35 -20.16
CA ALA A 121 11.27 -32.57 -20.03
C ALA A 121 12.36 -32.54 -21.11
N LYS A 122 13.60 -32.85 -20.71
CA LYS A 122 14.75 -32.95 -21.62
C LYS A 122 14.55 -34.12 -22.58
#